data_AF-A0AAN3VVQ9-F1
#
_entry.id   AF-A0AAN3VVQ9-F1
#
_cell.length_a   1.000
_cell.length_b   1.000
_cell.length_c   1.000
_cell.angle_alpha   90.00
_cell.angle_beta   90.00
_cell.angle_gamma   90.00
#
_symmetry.space_group_name_H-M   'P 1'
#
loop_
_entity.id
_entity.type
_entity.pdbx_description
1 polymer ?
#
loop_
_entity_poly.entity_id
_entity_poly.type
_entity_poly.pdbx_seq_one_letter_code
_entity_poly.pdbx_strand_id
1 'polypeptide(L)'
;MFLVGIDIAKLNHVASCFDSSTNEVVFSNFKFKNDFNGFSALLKKIGTFDIKNLMIGLESTSHYGENLIHFLFQHGFTVALMNPLQTSHLRKANIRDAKNDNLDSIHIAKSLLFTKLNFISEKNMDCFSLKKLTRFRSNLMKQRSKAKIQLTSLLDFIFPELQYLFSSKIHNKAIYALLKKYPSTEEIAALKEDDISNLLYASSKGHFKKEKSLELKSLAKTSVGMKDSSISFHVIQ
;
A
#
# COMPACT_ATOMS: atom_id res chain seq x y z
N MET A 1 -10.21 36.75 7.73
CA MET A 1 -10.33 35.30 8.01
C MET A 1 -8.93 34.72 7.86
N PHE A 2 -8.48 33.95 8.83
CA PHE A 2 -7.13 33.38 8.83
C PHE A 2 -7.09 32.12 7.98
N LEU A 3 -6.22 32.12 6.97
CA LEU A 3 -6.02 31.02 6.04
C LEU A 3 -4.65 30.42 6.27
N VAL A 4 -4.60 29.18 6.73
CA VAL A 4 -3.36 28.45 6.99
C VAL A 4 -3.12 27.48 5.85
N GLY A 5 -2.07 27.72 5.06
CA GLY A 5 -1.61 26.77 4.06
C GLY A 5 -0.49 25.91 4.61
N ILE A 6 -0.61 24.59 4.44
CA ILE A 6 0.39 23.63 4.88
C ILE A 6 0.93 22.87 3.67
N ASP A 7 2.22 23.02 3.44
CA ASP A 7 2.96 22.17 2.52
C ASP A 7 3.40 20.88 3.21
N ILE A 8 3.08 19.75 2.58
CA ILE A 8 3.23 18.40 3.15
C ILE A 8 4.48 17.73 2.60
N ALA A 9 5.46 17.47 3.47
CA ALA A 9 6.56 16.56 3.18
C ALA A 9 6.61 15.36 4.14
N LYS A 10 7.51 14.41 3.86
CA LYS A 10 7.66 13.17 4.62
C LYS A 10 7.98 13.39 6.10
N LEU A 11 8.98 14.23 6.39
CA LEU A 11 9.55 14.40 7.74
C LEU A 11 9.16 15.72 8.39
N ASN A 12 9.12 16.81 7.63
CA ASN A 12 8.82 18.14 8.14
C ASN A 12 7.83 18.83 7.21
N HIS A 13 6.73 19.27 7.77
CA HIS A 13 5.76 20.12 7.10
C HIS A 13 6.13 21.59 7.28
N VAL A 14 5.60 22.44 6.40
CA VAL A 14 5.79 23.89 6.50
C VAL A 14 4.42 24.55 6.45
N ALA A 15 4.09 25.35 7.45
CA ALA A 15 2.86 26.13 7.51
C ALA A 15 3.14 27.62 7.32
N SER A 16 2.21 28.29 6.66
CA SER A 16 2.11 29.74 6.59
C SER A 16 0.66 30.17 6.81
N CYS A 17 0.47 31.35 7.40
CA CYS A 17 -0.84 31.92 7.64
C CYS A 17 -0.97 33.29 6.98
N PHE A 18 -2.10 33.50 6.32
CA PHE A 18 -2.47 34.71 5.63
C PHE A 18 -3.81 35.21 6.16
N ASP A 19 -3.91 36.48 6.52
CA ASP A 19 -5.19 37.08 6.88
C ASP A 19 -5.85 37.71 5.65
N SER A 20 -7.00 37.16 5.27
CA SER A 20 -7.77 37.65 4.13
C SER A 20 -8.40 39.03 4.36
N SER A 21 -8.57 39.49 5.61
CA SER A 21 -9.13 40.81 5.90
C SER A 21 -8.15 41.94 5.65
N THR A 22 -6.90 41.77 6.10
CA THR A 22 -5.85 42.78 5.97
C THR A 22 -5.00 42.58 4.71
N ASN A 23 -5.12 41.43 4.05
CA ASN A 23 -4.27 41.02 2.92
C ASN A 23 -2.79 40.86 3.32
N GLU A 24 -2.52 40.53 4.59
CA GLU A 24 -1.18 40.40 5.15
C GLU A 24 -0.82 38.96 5.52
N VAL A 25 0.48 38.66 5.49
CA VAL A 25 1.02 37.38 5.97
C VAL A 25 1.25 37.49 7.47
N VAL A 26 0.51 36.69 8.25
CA VAL A 26 0.59 36.68 9.73
C VAL A 26 1.83 35.94 10.21
N PHE A 27 2.14 34.82 9.55
CA PHE A 27 3.41 34.12 9.70
C PHE A 27 3.73 33.30 8.45
N SER A 28 5.00 33.02 8.23
CA SER A 28 5.45 32.14 7.15
C SER A 28 6.55 31.21 7.60
N ASN A 29 6.79 30.15 6.81
CA ASN A 29 7.89 29.20 7.02
C ASN A 29 7.94 28.56 8.41
N PHE A 30 6.78 28.34 9.03
CA PHE A 30 6.70 27.61 10.28
C PHE A 30 6.90 26.12 10.01
N LYS A 31 8.13 25.65 10.23
CA LYS A 31 8.50 24.25 10.03
C LYS A 31 8.19 23.42 11.27
N PHE A 32 7.52 22.28 11.08
CA PHE A 32 7.20 21.35 12.16
C PHE A 32 7.34 19.90 11.70
N LYS A 33 7.65 19.00 12.63
CA LYS A 33 7.85 17.58 12.33
C LYS A 33 6.53 16.85 12.08
N ASN A 34 6.58 15.78 11.31
CA ASN A 34 5.49 14.82 11.14
C ASN A 34 5.41 13.85 12.33
N ASP A 35 5.21 14.42 13.53
CA ASP A 35 5.09 13.71 14.80
C ASP A 35 4.16 14.48 15.76
N PHE A 36 3.83 13.88 16.90
CA PHE A 36 2.94 14.49 17.90
C PHE A 36 3.43 15.86 18.40
N ASN A 37 4.75 16.03 18.59
CA ASN A 37 5.32 17.27 19.09
C ASN A 37 5.21 18.38 18.04
N GLY A 38 5.48 18.06 16.77
CA GLY A 38 5.31 18.98 15.65
C GLY A 38 3.85 19.39 15.46
N PHE A 39 2.92 18.44 15.53
CA PHE A 39 1.49 18.74 15.43
C PHE A 39 1.00 19.59 16.62
N SER A 40 1.45 19.29 17.83
CA SER A 40 1.17 20.09 19.02
C SER A 40 1.75 21.50 18.93
N ALA A 41 2.94 21.66 18.34
CA ALA A 41 3.54 22.96 18.09
C ALA A 41 2.71 23.78 17.08
N LEU A 42 2.18 23.15 16.03
CA LEU A 42 1.25 23.78 15.11
C LEU A 42 -0.02 24.24 15.83
N LEU A 43 -0.63 23.39 16.66
CA LEU A 43 -1.82 23.75 17.44
C LEU A 43 -1.58 24.97 18.34
N LYS A 44 -0.46 24.99 19.06
CA LYS A 44 -0.09 26.17 19.87
C LYS A 44 0.08 27.42 19.02
N LYS A 45 0.64 27.29 17.82
CA LYS A 45 0.87 28.42 16.90
C LYS A 45 -0.42 29.03 16.36
N ILE A 46 -1.44 28.20 16.09
CA ILE A 46 -2.72 28.64 15.52
C ILE A 46 -3.85 28.75 16.55
N GLY A 47 -3.66 28.26 17.77
CA GLY A 47 -4.68 28.19 18.81
C GLY A 47 -5.05 29.54 19.43
N THR A 48 -4.33 30.61 19.11
CA THR A 48 -4.70 31.98 19.47
C THR A 48 -5.80 32.55 18.57
N PHE A 49 -6.05 31.95 17.41
CA PHE A 49 -7.10 32.37 16.48
C PHE A 49 -8.43 31.70 16.85
N ASP A 50 -9.54 32.42 16.64
CA ASP A 50 -10.87 31.82 16.72
C ASP A 50 -11.02 30.77 15.61
N ILE A 51 -11.33 29.52 16.00
CA ILE A 51 -11.47 28.37 15.11
C ILE A 51 -12.51 28.65 14.00
N LYS A 52 -13.57 29.42 14.31
CA LYS A 52 -14.59 29.78 13.30
C LYS A 52 -14.06 30.69 12.20
N ASN A 53 -13.01 31.45 12.51
CA ASN A 53 -12.35 32.38 11.59
C ASN A 53 -11.04 31.80 11.03
N LEU A 54 -10.82 30.48 11.17
CA LEU A 54 -9.60 29.80 10.74
C LEU A 54 -9.93 28.66 9.76
N MET A 55 -9.25 28.66 8.62
CA MET A 55 -9.36 27.60 7.61
C MET A 55 -7.98 27.05 7.28
N ILE A 56 -7.84 25.74 7.26
CA ILE A 56 -6.57 25.06 6.99
C ILE A 56 -6.64 24.38 5.63
N GLY A 57 -5.70 24.70 4.75
CA GLY A 57 -5.55 24.14 3.41
C GLY A 57 -4.32 23.27 3.31
N LEU A 58 -4.47 22.08 2.73
CA LEU A 58 -3.35 21.21 2.39
C LEU A 58 -3.48 20.75 0.95
N GLU A 59 -2.35 20.65 0.26
CA GLU A 59 -2.31 20.02 -1.05
C GLU A 59 -2.42 18.49 -0.87
N SER A 60 -3.24 17.82 -1.69
CA SER A 60 -3.42 16.36 -1.64
C SER A 60 -2.19 15.65 -2.20
N THR A 61 -1.07 15.66 -1.47
CA THR A 61 0.18 15.03 -1.85
C THR A 61 0.43 13.77 -1.02
N SER A 62 0.37 12.61 -1.69
CA SER A 62 0.78 11.31 -1.11
C SER A 62 0.03 10.93 0.20
N HIS A 63 0.62 10.04 1.01
CA HIS A 63 0.04 9.56 2.28
C HIS A 63 0.59 10.31 3.52
N TYR A 64 1.59 11.17 3.36
CA TYR A 64 2.29 11.80 4.49
C TYR A 64 1.42 12.81 5.26
N GLY A 65 0.42 13.41 4.62
CA GLY A 65 -0.49 14.37 5.24
C GLY A 65 -1.67 13.75 5.98
N GLU A 66 -1.95 12.45 5.81
CA GLU A 66 -3.16 11.84 6.38
C GLU A 66 -3.20 11.88 7.91
N ASN A 67 -2.06 11.68 8.57
CA ASN A 67 -1.98 11.77 10.03
C ASN A 67 -2.28 13.18 10.54
N LEU A 68 -1.76 14.20 9.85
CA LEU A 68 -2.01 15.60 10.18
C LEU A 68 -3.49 15.96 9.96
N ILE A 69 -4.08 15.49 8.86
CA ILE A 69 -5.50 15.69 8.56
C ILE A 69 -6.37 15.09 9.67
N HIS A 70 -6.09 13.83 10.07
CA HIS A 70 -6.83 13.18 11.15
C HIS A 70 -6.70 13.95 12.47
N PHE A 71 -5.48 14.35 12.82
CA PHE A 71 -5.20 15.09 14.04
C PHE A 71 -5.92 16.44 14.07
N LEU A 72 -5.86 17.23 13.00
CA LEU A 72 -6.56 18.52 12.91
C LEU A 72 -8.08 18.36 12.92
N PHE A 73 -8.61 17.36 12.23
CA PHE A 73 -10.05 17.07 12.21
C PHE A 73 -10.58 16.72 13.61
N GLN A 74 -9.84 15.88 14.37
CA GLN A 74 -10.21 15.52 15.74
C GLN A 74 -10.19 16.71 16.72
N HIS A 75 -9.39 17.74 16.45
CA HIS A 75 -9.34 18.97 17.24
C HIS A 75 -10.37 20.02 16.76
N GLY A 76 -11.27 19.67 15.84
CA GLY A 76 -12.38 20.52 15.40
C GLY A 76 -12.01 21.56 14.34
N PHE A 77 -10.84 21.46 13.71
CA PHE A 77 -10.45 22.41 12.66
C PHE A 77 -11.12 22.09 11.33
N THR A 78 -11.47 23.15 10.59
CA THR A 78 -11.94 23.05 9.21
C THR A 78 -10.75 22.84 8.28
N VAL A 79 -10.65 21.63 7.71
CA VAL A 79 -9.55 21.23 6.83
C VAL A 79 -10.05 21.08 5.39
N ALA A 80 -9.41 21.76 4.45
CA ALA A 80 -9.67 21.69 3.03
C ALA A 80 -8.51 20.98 2.30
N LEU A 81 -8.86 19.96 1.51
CA LEU A 81 -7.93 19.30 0.60
C LEU A 81 -7.99 19.94 -0.79
N MET A 82 -6.82 20.37 -1.25
CA MET A 82 -6.64 21.01 -2.54
C MET A 82 -6.10 20.02 -3.56
N ASN A 83 -6.61 20.08 -4.79
CA ASN A 83 -6.09 19.27 -5.88
C ASN A 83 -4.75 19.89 -6.37
N PRO A 84 -3.65 19.12 -6.40
CA PRO A 84 -2.35 19.63 -6.86
C PRO A 84 -2.37 20.26 -8.27
N LEU A 85 -3.28 19.82 -9.14
CA LEU A 85 -3.44 20.42 -10.46
C LEU A 85 -4.01 21.84 -10.37
N GLN A 86 -4.97 22.08 -9.49
CA GLN A 86 -5.61 23.40 -9.33
C GLN A 86 -4.65 24.42 -8.71
N THR A 87 -3.92 24.03 -7.65
CA THR A 87 -2.86 24.84 -7.05
C THR A 87 -1.76 25.16 -8.06
N SER A 88 -1.37 24.20 -8.91
CA SER A 88 -0.38 24.43 -9.97
C SER A 88 -0.83 25.46 -11.02
N HIS A 89 -2.11 25.46 -11.40
CA HIS A 89 -2.64 26.43 -12.37
C HIS A 89 -2.68 27.84 -11.79
N LEU A 90 -3.08 27.98 -10.53
CA LEU A 90 -3.07 29.28 -9.83
C LEU A 90 -1.65 29.83 -9.65
N ARG A 91 -0.68 28.96 -9.34
CA ARG A 91 0.75 29.33 -9.29
C ARG A 91 1.22 29.90 -10.63
N LYS A 92 0.82 29.31 -11.76
CA LYS A 92 1.18 29.79 -13.10
C LYS A 92 0.47 31.09 -13.51
N ALA A 93 -0.76 31.31 -13.03
CA ALA A 93 -1.53 32.51 -13.31
C ALA A 93 -0.99 33.75 -12.55
N ASN A 94 -0.42 33.54 -11.35
CA ASN A 94 0.27 34.58 -10.59
C ASN A 94 1.70 34.76 -11.10
N ILE A 95 1.85 35.44 -12.25
CA ILE A 95 3.09 35.66 -13.03
C ILE A 95 4.25 36.35 -12.24
N ARG A 96 4.09 36.73 -10.96
CA ARG A 96 5.09 37.52 -10.23
C ARG A 96 6.01 36.76 -9.27
N ASP A 97 5.69 35.54 -8.86
CA ASP A 97 6.49 34.88 -7.82
C ASP A 97 7.42 33.83 -8.44
N ALA A 98 8.71 34.16 -8.45
CA ALA A 98 9.78 33.22 -8.77
C ALA A 98 9.61 31.93 -7.96
N LYS A 99 9.93 30.81 -8.59
CA LYS A 99 9.91 29.46 -8.00
C LYS A 99 10.81 29.45 -6.75
N ASN A 100 10.20 29.62 -5.58
CA ASN A 100 10.89 29.63 -4.30
C ASN A 100 10.15 28.64 -3.39
N ASP A 101 10.80 27.52 -3.07
CA ASP A 101 10.22 26.45 -2.23
C ASP A 101 9.74 27.00 -0.85
N ASN A 102 10.30 28.13 -0.41
CA ASN A 102 9.90 28.86 0.80
C ASN A 102 8.55 29.59 0.71
N LEU A 103 7.84 29.54 -0.44
CA LEU A 103 6.56 30.23 -0.64
C LEU A 103 5.39 29.26 -0.86
N ASP A 104 5.63 27.95 -0.98
CA ASP A 104 4.57 27.00 -1.33
C ASP A 104 3.43 26.97 -0.30
N SER A 105 3.75 27.02 0.99
CA SER A 105 2.73 27.10 2.05
C SER A 105 1.92 28.41 2.01
N ILE A 106 2.52 29.53 1.57
CA ILE A 106 1.79 30.80 1.36
C ILE A 106 0.89 30.69 0.13
N HIS A 107 1.36 30.07 -0.95
CA HIS A 107 0.54 29.84 -2.13
C HIS A 107 -0.67 28.96 -1.82
N ILE A 108 -0.47 27.89 -1.03
CA ILE A 108 -1.57 27.05 -0.54
C ILE A 108 -2.56 27.90 0.27
N ALA A 109 -2.07 28.71 1.22
CA ALA A 109 -2.91 29.59 2.03
C ALA A 109 -3.76 30.54 1.18
N LYS A 110 -3.14 31.26 0.24
CA LYS A 110 -3.83 32.19 -0.66
C LYS A 110 -4.80 31.49 -1.61
N SER A 111 -4.45 30.29 -2.08
CA SER A 111 -5.30 29.54 -3.00
C SER A 111 -6.63 29.09 -2.37
N LEU A 112 -6.74 29.08 -1.05
CA LEU A 112 -8.01 28.84 -0.35
C LEU A 112 -9.10 29.86 -0.71
N LEU A 113 -8.73 31.08 -1.13
CA LEU A 113 -9.68 32.11 -1.56
C LEU A 113 -10.30 31.86 -2.93
N PHE A 114 -9.55 31.20 -3.82
CA PHE A 114 -9.85 31.19 -5.25
C PHE A 114 -10.25 29.81 -5.79
N THR A 115 -10.14 28.75 -4.97
CA THR A 115 -10.40 27.37 -5.40
C THR A 115 -11.70 26.83 -4.85
N LYS A 116 -12.27 25.86 -5.58
CA LYS A 116 -13.32 25.01 -5.03
C LYS A 116 -12.71 24.09 -3.98
N LEU A 117 -13.09 24.31 -2.73
CA LEU A 117 -12.56 23.58 -1.59
C LEU A 117 -13.29 22.25 -1.40
N ASN A 118 -12.52 21.18 -1.16
CA ASN A 118 -13.05 19.91 -0.69
C ASN A 118 -12.77 19.78 0.80
N PHE A 119 -13.77 20.07 1.63
CA PHE A 119 -13.62 19.95 3.07
C PHE A 119 -13.59 18.49 3.51
N ILE A 120 -12.75 18.20 4.48
CA ILE A 120 -12.71 16.91 5.15
C ILE A 120 -13.97 16.77 6.02
N SER A 121 -14.69 15.67 5.80
CA SER A 121 -15.81 15.22 6.61
C SER A 121 -15.52 13.85 7.21
N GLU A 122 -16.36 13.41 8.14
CA GLU A 122 -16.29 12.07 8.72
C GLU A 122 -16.33 10.97 7.64
N LYS A 123 -17.17 11.14 6.61
CA LYS A 123 -17.22 10.24 5.45
C LYS A 123 -15.88 10.16 4.69
N ASN A 124 -15.13 11.26 4.63
CA ASN A 124 -13.80 11.23 4.02
C ASN A 124 -12.84 10.37 4.85
N MET A 125 -12.93 10.46 6.19
CA MET A 125 -12.11 9.66 7.11
C MET A 125 -12.35 8.17 6.94
N ASP A 126 -13.62 7.75 6.86
CA ASP A 126 -13.98 6.35 6.58
C ASP A 126 -13.47 5.89 5.21
N CYS A 127 -13.59 6.77 4.20
CA CYS A 127 -13.15 6.48 2.85
C CYS A 127 -11.63 6.27 2.77
N PHE A 128 -10.82 6.98 3.57
CA PHE A 128 -9.37 6.77 3.61
C PHE A 128 -9.02 5.34 4.05
N SER A 129 -9.66 4.85 5.12
CA SER A 129 -9.48 3.47 5.61
C SER A 129 -9.88 2.43 4.56
N LEU A 130 -11.05 2.62 3.92
CA LEU A 130 -11.53 1.72 2.86
C LEU A 130 -10.60 1.68 1.65
N LYS A 131 -10.07 2.84 1.23
CA LYS A 131 -9.09 2.92 0.13
C LYS A 131 -7.80 2.16 0.47
N LYS A 132 -7.30 2.28 1.70
CA LYS A 132 -6.11 1.54 2.17
C LYS A 132 -6.33 0.03 2.12
N LEU A 133 -7.45 -0.46 2.67
CA LEU A 133 -7.80 -1.88 2.66
C LEU A 133 -7.96 -2.43 1.24
N THR A 134 -8.61 -1.68 0.36
CA THR A 134 -8.80 -2.08 -1.05
C THR A 134 -7.48 -2.18 -1.80
N ARG A 135 -6.57 -1.20 -1.61
CA ARG A 135 -5.22 -1.23 -2.17
C ARG A 135 -4.39 -2.39 -1.60
N PHE A 136 -4.47 -2.62 -0.29
CA PHE A 136 -3.79 -3.73 0.36
C PHE A 136 -4.24 -5.09 -0.20
N ARG A 137 -5.55 -5.30 -0.34
CA ARG A 137 -6.10 -6.49 -0.99
C ARG A 137 -5.57 -6.65 -2.43
N SER A 138 -5.56 -5.58 -3.23
CA SER A 138 -5.04 -5.63 -4.60
C SER A 138 -3.56 -6.05 -4.63
N ASN A 139 -2.76 -5.50 -3.71
CA ASN A 139 -1.34 -5.87 -3.58
C ASN A 139 -1.17 -7.34 -3.19
N LEU A 140 -1.95 -7.85 -2.23
CA LEU A 140 -1.93 -9.27 -1.86
C LEU A 140 -2.33 -10.18 -3.03
N MET A 141 -3.31 -9.78 -3.84
CA MET A 141 -3.70 -10.53 -5.03
C MET A 141 -2.56 -10.59 -6.06
N LYS A 142 -1.85 -9.48 -6.28
CA LYS A 142 -0.67 -9.44 -7.15
C LYS A 142 0.47 -10.29 -6.62
N GLN A 143 0.77 -10.21 -5.33
CA GLN A 143 1.80 -11.04 -4.67
C GLN A 143 1.48 -12.53 -4.81
N ARG A 144 0.21 -12.92 -4.57
CA ARG A 144 -0.24 -14.30 -4.76
C ARG A 144 -0.04 -14.77 -6.20
N SER A 145 -0.41 -13.95 -7.20
CA SER A 145 -0.20 -14.31 -8.61
C SER A 145 1.29 -14.45 -8.95
N LYS A 146 2.14 -13.55 -8.44
CA LYS A 146 3.59 -13.62 -8.62
C LYS A 146 4.18 -14.89 -7.99
N ALA A 147 3.80 -15.22 -6.76
CA ALA A 147 4.25 -16.43 -6.07
C ALA A 147 3.82 -17.71 -6.82
N LYS A 148 2.59 -17.72 -7.37
CA LYS A 148 2.12 -18.83 -8.22
C LYS A 148 2.99 -19.01 -9.46
N ILE A 149 3.28 -17.92 -10.19
CA ILE A 149 4.13 -17.95 -11.39
C ILE A 149 5.54 -18.43 -11.03
N GLN A 150 6.10 -17.94 -9.93
CA GLN A 150 7.41 -18.39 -9.43
C GLN A 150 7.42 -19.88 -9.11
N LEU A 151 6.42 -20.37 -8.37
CA LEU A 151 6.30 -21.79 -8.06
C LEU A 151 6.19 -22.64 -9.34
N THR A 152 5.36 -22.24 -10.30
CA THR A 152 5.26 -22.95 -11.58
C THR A 152 6.60 -23.01 -12.29
N SER A 153 7.32 -21.88 -12.38
CA SER A 153 8.64 -21.84 -13.00
C SER A 153 9.66 -22.73 -12.30
N LEU A 154 9.65 -22.80 -10.97
CA LEU A 154 10.51 -23.72 -10.23
C LEU A 154 10.15 -25.17 -10.54
N LEU A 155 8.86 -25.51 -10.55
CA LEU A 155 8.38 -26.84 -10.89
C LEU A 155 8.70 -27.25 -12.33
N ASP A 156 8.72 -26.32 -13.28
CA ASP A 156 9.16 -26.59 -14.65
C ASP A 156 10.63 -27.03 -14.70
N PHE A 157 11.47 -26.55 -13.76
CA PHE A 157 12.86 -27.02 -13.62
C PHE A 157 12.96 -28.36 -12.91
N ILE A 158 12.25 -28.57 -11.79
CA ILE A 158 12.48 -29.74 -10.91
C ILE A 158 11.53 -30.92 -11.16
N PHE A 159 10.34 -30.68 -11.71
CA PHE A 159 9.31 -31.69 -11.93
C PHE A 159 8.37 -31.33 -13.10
N PRO A 160 8.88 -31.18 -14.34
CA PRO A 160 8.10 -30.70 -15.49
C PRO A 160 6.89 -31.59 -15.83
N GLU A 161 6.91 -32.87 -15.46
CA GLU A 161 5.81 -33.81 -15.73
C GLU A 161 4.57 -33.56 -14.86
N LEU A 162 4.75 -32.91 -13.70
CA LEU A 162 3.70 -32.69 -12.71
C LEU A 162 2.49 -31.95 -13.30
N GLN A 163 2.72 -31.02 -14.22
CA GLN A 163 1.65 -30.23 -14.83
C GLN A 163 0.70 -31.09 -15.68
N TYR A 164 1.19 -32.14 -16.34
CA TYR A 164 0.38 -32.99 -17.19
C TYR A 164 -0.52 -33.90 -16.35
N LEU A 165 0.00 -34.40 -15.23
CA LEU A 165 -0.74 -35.25 -14.30
C LEU A 165 -2.01 -34.57 -13.77
N PHE A 166 -1.95 -33.25 -13.54
CA PHE A 166 -3.03 -32.46 -12.97
C PHE A 166 -3.72 -31.52 -13.99
N SER A 167 -3.53 -31.75 -15.29
CA SER A 167 -4.14 -30.94 -16.37
C SER A 167 -3.94 -29.43 -16.15
N SER A 168 -2.70 -29.03 -15.85
CA SER A 168 -2.28 -27.66 -15.55
C SER A 168 -2.90 -27.03 -14.28
N LYS A 169 -3.61 -27.81 -13.44
CA LYS A 169 -4.17 -27.36 -12.15
C LYS A 169 -3.26 -27.68 -10.96
N ILE A 170 -2.00 -27.25 -11.06
CA ILE A 170 -0.97 -27.50 -10.03
C ILE A 170 -1.21 -26.70 -8.74
N HIS A 171 -1.99 -25.61 -8.80
CA HIS A 171 -2.28 -24.75 -7.66
C HIS A 171 -3.46 -25.25 -6.82
N ASN A 172 -3.28 -26.37 -6.13
CA ASN A 172 -4.28 -26.92 -5.20
C ASN A 172 -3.66 -27.29 -3.84
N LYS A 173 -4.51 -27.46 -2.83
CA LYS A 173 -4.08 -27.69 -1.45
C LYS A 173 -3.24 -28.95 -1.27
N ALA A 174 -3.53 -30.01 -2.02
CA ALA A 174 -2.81 -31.27 -1.90
C ALA A 174 -1.39 -31.18 -2.47
N ILE A 175 -1.22 -30.52 -3.62
CA ILE A 175 0.12 -30.27 -4.19
C ILE A 175 0.92 -29.33 -3.29
N TYR A 176 0.31 -28.29 -2.75
CA TYR A 176 1.01 -27.43 -1.78
C TYR A 176 1.42 -28.18 -0.52
N ALA A 177 0.57 -29.08 0.00
CA ALA A 177 0.91 -29.91 1.15
C ALA A 177 2.05 -30.90 0.84
N LEU A 178 2.06 -31.48 -0.36
CA LEU A 178 3.13 -32.34 -0.85
C LEU A 178 4.45 -31.58 -0.95
N LEU A 179 4.50 -30.51 -1.74
CA LEU A 179 5.71 -29.74 -2.01
C LEU A 179 6.29 -29.07 -0.76
N LYS A 180 5.42 -28.72 0.21
CA LYS A 180 5.86 -28.18 1.50
C LYS A 180 6.61 -29.21 2.34
N LYS A 181 6.33 -30.51 2.17
CA LYS A 181 6.97 -31.60 2.93
C LYS A 181 8.08 -32.28 2.13
N TYR A 182 7.94 -32.34 0.82
CA TYR A 182 8.81 -33.03 -0.12
C TYR A 182 9.00 -32.15 -1.36
N PRO A 183 9.91 -31.18 -1.31
CA PRO A 183 10.13 -30.23 -2.41
C PRO A 183 10.85 -30.83 -3.63
N SER A 184 11.48 -32.00 -3.52
CA SER A 184 12.24 -32.62 -4.62
C SER A 184 11.56 -33.87 -5.19
N THR A 185 11.84 -34.19 -6.45
CA THR A 185 11.34 -35.41 -7.10
C THR A 185 11.96 -36.67 -6.48
N GLU A 186 13.21 -36.60 -6.01
CA GLU A 186 13.87 -37.69 -5.30
C GLU A 186 13.14 -38.06 -4.01
N GLU A 187 12.80 -37.06 -3.20
CA GLU A 187 12.05 -37.28 -1.96
C GLU A 187 10.68 -37.87 -2.27
N ILE A 188 9.97 -37.33 -3.27
CA ILE A 188 8.65 -37.85 -3.67
C ILE A 188 8.75 -39.30 -4.16
N ALA A 189 9.78 -39.63 -4.95
CA ALA A 189 10.02 -40.97 -5.47
C ALA A 189 10.35 -42.00 -4.37
N ALA A 190 11.03 -41.56 -3.30
CA ALA A 190 11.43 -42.39 -2.17
C ALA A 190 10.30 -42.68 -1.15
N LEU A 191 9.18 -41.95 -1.22
CA LEU A 191 8.08 -42.13 -0.27
C LEU A 191 7.43 -43.50 -0.33
N LYS A 192 6.92 -43.99 0.81
CA LYS A 192 6.03 -45.15 0.82
C LYS A 192 4.70 -44.80 0.15
N GLU A 193 4.10 -45.78 -0.51
CA GLU A 193 2.85 -45.59 -1.27
C GLU A 193 1.70 -45.14 -0.38
N ASP A 194 1.63 -45.69 0.83
CA ASP A 194 0.59 -45.31 1.80
C ASP A 194 0.81 -43.89 2.32
N ASP A 195 2.05 -43.45 2.52
CA ASP A 195 2.35 -42.09 3.00
C ASP A 195 1.93 -41.02 1.99
N ILE A 196 2.28 -41.19 0.71
CA ILE A 196 1.90 -40.26 -0.34
C ILE A 196 0.39 -40.31 -0.59
N SER A 197 -0.21 -41.50 -0.55
CA SER A 197 -1.65 -41.65 -0.76
C SER A 197 -2.47 -41.04 0.37
N ASN A 198 -2.07 -41.23 1.63
CA ASN A 198 -2.74 -40.64 2.79
C ASN A 198 -2.63 -39.12 2.78
N LEU A 199 -1.45 -38.59 2.46
CA LEU A 199 -1.22 -37.14 2.38
C LEU A 199 -2.10 -36.49 1.31
N LEU A 200 -2.10 -37.04 0.09
CA LEU A 200 -2.90 -36.51 -1.01
C LEU A 200 -4.39 -36.68 -0.76
N TYR A 201 -4.83 -37.83 -0.23
CA TYR A 201 -6.23 -38.08 0.10
C TYR A 201 -6.74 -37.07 1.14
N ALA A 202 -6.02 -36.92 2.26
CA ALA A 202 -6.40 -35.99 3.32
C ALA A 202 -6.42 -34.52 2.84
N SER A 203 -5.37 -34.10 2.13
CA SER A 203 -5.21 -32.70 1.69
C SER A 203 -6.15 -32.32 0.53
N SER A 204 -6.58 -33.30 -0.25
CA SER A 204 -7.56 -33.13 -1.34
C SER A 204 -9.01 -33.34 -0.88
N LYS A 205 -9.26 -33.66 0.40
CA LYS A 205 -10.59 -34.04 0.89
C LYS A 205 -11.20 -35.25 0.16
N GLY A 206 -10.37 -36.23 -0.15
CA GLY A 206 -10.78 -37.50 -0.78
C GLY A 206 -10.86 -37.49 -2.31
N HIS A 207 -10.53 -36.37 -2.97
CA HIS A 207 -10.52 -36.31 -4.43
C HIS A 207 -9.36 -37.11 -5.07
N PHE A 208 -8.20 -37.16 -4.41
CA PHE A 208 -7.04 -37.89 -4.89
C PHE A 208 -6.98 -39.27 -4.24
N LYS A 209 -7.25 -40.30 -5.06
CA LYS A 209 -7.23 -41.71 -4.67
C LYS A 209 -5.82 -42.30 -4.82
N LYS A 210 -5.67 -43.57 -4.38
CA LYS A 210 -4.41 -44.31 -4.42
C LYS A 210 -3.80 -44.36 -5.82
N GLU A 211 -4.59 -44.61 -6.85
CA GLU A 211 -4.15 -44.63 -8.27
C GLU A 211 -3.38 -43.35 -8.65
N LYS A 212 -3.93 -42.17 -8.34
CA LYS A 212 -3.29 -40.89 -8.68
C LYS A 212 -1.98 -40.67 -7.92
N SER A 213 -1.89 -41.23 -6.71
CA SER A 213 -0.70 -41.15 -5.86
C SER A 213 0.42 -42.07 -6.38
N LEU A 214 0.05 -43.25 -6.89
CA LEU A 214 0.97 -44.16 -7.55
C LEU A 214 1.48 -43.57 -8.87
N GLU A 215 0.59 -42.99 -9.68
CA GLU A 215 0.94 -42.32 -10.93
C GLU A 215 1.94 -41.16 -10.69
N LEU A 216 1.68 -40.34 -9.67
CA LEU A 216 2.60 -39.27 -9.26
C LEU A 216 3.97 -39.81 -8.85
N LYS A 217 4.01 -40.88 -8.05
CA LYS A 217 5.26 -41.49 -7.60
C LYS A 217 6.03 -42.12 -8.77
N SER A 218 5.34 -42.75 -9.72
CA SER A 218 6.00 -43.28 -10.93
C SER A 218 6.60 -42.15 -11.77
N LEU A 219 5.88 -41.04 -11.94
CA LEU A 219 6.40 -39.88 -12.66
C LEU A 219 7.62 -39.28 -11.96
N ALA A 220 7.61 -39.19 -10.63
CA ALA A 220 8.75 -38.68 -9.87
C ALA A 220 10.01 -39.55 -10.07
N LYS A 221 9.86 -40.88 -10.20
CA LYS A 221 10.99 -41.80 -10.46
C LYS A 221 11.63 -41.63 -11.83
N THR A 222 10.84 -41.27 -12.84
CA THR A 222 11.29 -41.14 -14.23
C THR A 222 11.37 -39.69 -14.69
N SER A 223 11.27 -38.72 -13.76
CA SER A 223 11.25 -37.30 -14.10
C SER A 223 12.59 -36.86 -14.70
N VAL A 224 12.54 -36.01 -15.72
CA VAL A 224 13.72 -35.36 -16.31
C VAL A 224 14.11 -34.07 -15.58
N GLY A 225 13.42 -33.74 -14.49
CA GLY A 225 13.67 -32.54 -13.71
C GLY A 225 15.08 -32.47 -13.12
N MET A 226 15.56 -31.24 -12.93
CA MET A 226 16.87 -30.97 -12.35
C MET A 226 16.93 -31.38 -10.89
N LYS A 227 17.98 -32.13 -10.55
CA LYS A 227 18.28 -32.62 -9.20
C LYS A 227 19.05 -31.59 -8.37
N ASP A 228 18.62 -30.34 -8.42
CA ASP A 228 19.30 -29.24 -7.75
C ASP A 228 18.61 -28.87 -6.44
N SER A 229 19.28 -29.19 -5.33
CA SER A 229 18.83 -28.88 -3.98
C SER A 229 18.55 -27.37 -3.76
N SER A 230 19.25 -26.47 -4.47
CA SER A 230 19.05 -25.03 -4.35
C SER A 230 17.68 -24.59 -4.88
N ILE A 231 17.20 -25.23 -5.95
CA ILE A 231 15.88 -24.96 -6.53
C ILE A 231 14.78 -25.53 -5.64
N SER A 232 14.99 -26.74 -5.09
CA SER A 232 14.04 -27.36 -4.16
C SER A 232 13.83 -26.54 -2.88
N PHE A 233 14.87 -25.89 -2.37
CA PHE A 233 14.77 -25.01 -1.21
C PHE A 233 13.87 -23.79 -1.48
N HIS A 234 13.96 -23.21 -2.68
CA HIS A 234 13.10 -22.09 -3.08
C HIS A 234 11.62 -22.45 -3.21
N VAL A 235 11.27 -23.73 -3.40
CA VAL A 235 9.87 -24.18 -3.50
C VAL A 235 9.13 -24.03 -2.15
N ILE A 236 9.85 -24.06 -1.03
CA ILE A 236 9.26 -23.99 0.32
C ILE A 236 9.08 -22.55 0.81
N GLN A 237 9.83 -21.57 0.26
CA GLN A 237 9.79 -20.16 0.66
C GLN A 237 8.55 -19.42 0.14
#